data_AF-A0AAN7BF31-F1
#
_entry.id   AF-A0AAN7BF31-F1
#
_cell.length_a   1.000
_cell.length_b   1.000
_cell.length_c   1.000
_cell.angle_alpha   90.00
_cell.angle_beta   90.00
_cell.angle_gamma   90.00
#
_symmetry.space_group_name_H-M   'P 1'
#
loop_
_entity.id
_entity.type
_entity.pdbx_description
1 polymer ?
#
loop_
_entity_poly.entity_id
_entity_poly.type
_entity_poly.pdbx_seq_one_letter_code
_entity_poly.pdbx_strand_id
1 'polypeptide(L)'
;MSESEAKMATNKSTFIPLLLFLILIPQANTLPNCNGQIQHIMTSSSDRADTIRQELQQAEIIPTVIDDFVPSLSLSISWTKTSQEASLGNTLKPDDLQGVPVVSVKPLVPNQQSETNIVIVATDPDAPQRDDPKWAEFCHWIAVSSGSGSEEDGKEMKLDDVIEYKPPGPPKKTGKHRYVFLGLVPGNGTTDKLELSKPGERKRWGYDKEEGEGSRVEGVRRWARENGLVVIGKSFCSFQPGENAD
;
A
#
# COMPACT_ATOMS: atom_id res chain seq x y z
N MET A 1 -52.58 15.93 -43.90
CA MET A 1 -53.49 17.08 -44.13
C MET A 1 -54.91 16.63 -43.83
N SER A 2 -55.71 17.53 -43.25
CA SER A 2 -57.07 17.41 -42.64
C SER A 2 -57.09 16.67 -41.29
N GLU A 3 -57.07 17.34 -40.13
CA GLU A 3 -58.10 18.21 -39.52
C GLU A 3 -59.51 17.62 -39.57
N SER A 4 -60.09 17.33 -38.39
CA SER A 4 -61.20 18.16 -37.90
C SER A 4 -61.65 17.76 -36.49
N GLU A 5 -61.70 18.78 -35.66
CA GLU A 5 -62.23 18.92 -34.31
C GLU A 5 -63.72 18.56 -34.10
N ALA A 6 -63.97 17.95 -32.94
CA ALA A 6 -64.83 18.45 -31.84
C ALA A 6 -66.34 18.17 -31.73
N LYS A 7 -66.74 18.27 -30.44
CA LYS A 7 -68.05 18.57 -29.83
C LYS A 7 -68.96 17.36 -29.54
N MET A 8 -69.70 17.27 -28.43
CA MET A 8 -69.80 17.99 -27.14
C MET A 8 -70.89 17.25 -26.32
N ALA A 9 -70.70 17.12 -24.99
CA ALA A 9 -71.69 17.05 -23.89
C ALA A 9 -72.97 16.15 -23.99
N THR A 10 -73.35 15.36 -22.97
CA THR A 10 -74.03 15.79 -21.72
C THR A 10 -74.31 14.53 -20.86
N ASN A 11 -73.86 14.43 -19.61
CA ASN A 11 -74.53 14.81 -18.34
C ASN A 11 -75.67 13.85 -17.88
N LYS A 12 -75.53 13.19 -16.71
CA LYS A 12 -76.30 13.48 -15.46
C LYS A 12 -76.26 12.36 -14.40
N SER A 13 -75.95 12.78 -13.16
CA SER A 13 -76.53 12.34 -11.86
C SER A 13 -76.13 10.95 -11.34
N THR A 14 -75.83 10.63 -10.06
CA THR A 14 -75.82 11.23 -8.70
C THR A 14 -75.39 10.04 -7.78
N PHE A 15 -74.55 10.08 -6.72
CA PHE A 15 -74.77 10.49 -5.30
C PHE A 15 -73.59 9.80 -4.49
N ILE A 16 -72.56 10.47 -3.91
CA ILE A 16 -72.37 11.02 -2.54
C ILE A 16 -72.58 9.99 -1.37
N PRO A 17 -71.82 9.95 -0.24
CA PRO A 17 -70.44 10.36 0.14
C PRO A 17 -69.68 9.33 1.05
N LEU A 18 -68.41 9.60 1.43
CA LEU A 18 -68.00 9.56 2.84
C LEU A 18 -66.77 10.44 3.10
N LEU A 19 -66.92 11.33 4.09
CA LEU A 19 -65.91 12.26 4.61
C LEU A 19 -64.66 11.54 5.11
N LEU A 20 -63.48 12.13 4.86
CA LEU A 20 -62.49 12.30 5.92
C LEU A 20 -61.65 13.56 5.65
N PHE A 21 -61.75 14.52 6.57
CA PHE A 21 -60.90 15.70 6.65
C PHE A 21 -59.47 15.28 7.00
N LEU A 22 -58.47 15.66 6.20
CA LEU A 22 -57.09 15.78 6.64
C LEU A 22 -56.48 17.05 6.03
N ILE A 23 -55.98 17.87 6.94
CA ILE A 23 -55.53 19.25 6.78
C ILE A 23 -54.22 19.29 5.99
N LEU A 24 -54.15 20.13 4.95
CA LEU A 24 -52.89 20.50 4.29
C LEU A 24 -52.07 21.39 5.23
N ILE A 25 -50.85 20.95 5.56
CA ILE A 25 -49.78 21.83 6.05
C ILE A 25 -48.82 22.07 4.88
N PRO A 26 -48.57 23.31 4.45
CA PRO A 26 -47.51 23.58 3.48
C PRO A 26 -46.15 23.41 4.17
N GLN A 27 -45.41 22.36 3.82
CA GLN A 27 -43.98 22.29 4.13
C GLN A 27 -43.26 23.21 3.16
N ALA A 28 -42.74 24.32 3.69
CA ALA A 28 -41.86 25.22 2.97
C ALA A 28 -40.59 24.45 2.55
N ASN A 29 -40.28 24.47 1.26
CA ASN A 29 -38.97 24.05 0.76
C ASN A 29 -37.94 25.12 1.16
N THR A 30 -37.32 24.95 2.32
CA THR A 30 -36.08 25.65 2.64
C THR A 30 -34.92 24.88 2.02
N LEU A 31 -34.24 25.51 1.07
CA LEU A 31 -32.91 25.08 0.63
C LEU A 31 -31.99 25.01 1.86
N PRO A 32 -31.19 23.95 2.05
CA PRO A 32 -30.18 23.98 3.09
C PRO A 32 -29.12 25.00 2.69
N ASN A 33 -29.18 26.15 3.35
CA ASN A 33 -28.09 27.09 3.53
C ASN A 33 -26.99 26.38 4.35
N CYS A 34 -26.05 25.72 3.69
CA CYS A 34 -24.83 25.24 4.33
C CYS A 34 -23.74 26.31 4.22
N ASN A 35 -23.79 27.25 5.16
CA ASN A 35 -22.63 28.03 5.55
C ASN A 35 -21.51 27.08 6.00
N GLY A 36 -20.29 27.41 5.60
CA GLY A 36 -19.13 26.54 5.63
C GLY A 36 -18.83 25.92 6.99
N GLN A 37 -18.64 24.61 6.96
CA GLN A 37 -17.72 23.91 7.82
C GLN A 37 -17.00 22.91 6.92
N ILE A 38 -15.72 23.14 6.66
CA ILE A 38 -14.84 22.17 6.01
C ILE A 38 -14.95 20.89 6.84
N GLN A 39 -15.59 19.86 6.30
CA GLN A 39 -15.56 18.54 6.89
C GLN A 39 -14.12 18.07 6.80
N HIS A 40 -13.37 18.19 7.89
CA HIS A 40 -12.12 17.50 8.05
C HIS A 40 -12.47 16.01 8.03
N ILE A 41 -12.27 15.34 6.89
CA ILE A 41 -12.47 13.89 6.77
C ILE A 41 -11.40 13.26 7.67
N MET A 42 -11.77 13.01 8.92
CA MET A 42 -11.01 12.16 9.84
C MET A 42 -11.15 10.73 9.30
N THR A 43 -10.31 10.37 8.33
CA THR A 43 -10.16 8.97 7.91
C THR A 43 -9.77 8.16 9.14
N SER A 44 -10.57 7.17 9.49
CA SER A 44 -10.28 6.32 10.65
C SER A 44 -9.02 5.51 10.39
N SER A 45 -8.37 4.99 11.44
CA SER A 45 -7.22 4.09 11.28
C SER A 45 -7.56 2.85 10.46
N SER A 46 -8.80 2.35 10.58
CA SER A 46 -9.34 1.26 9.76
C SER A 46 -9.35 1.65 8.28
N ASP A 47 -9.90 2.81 7.95
CA ASP A 47 -9.98 3.28 6.55
C ASP A 47 -8.59 3.40 5.92
N ARG A 48 -7.58 3.81 6.70
CA ARG A 48 -6.19 3.91 6.23
C ARG A 48 -5.56 2.54 5.99
N ALA A 49 -5.77 1.58 6.90
CA ALA A 49 -5.26 0.22 6.75
C ALA A 49 -5.91 -0.49 5.54
N ASP A 50 -7.22 -0.30 5.35
CA ASP A 50 -7.97 -0.85 4.22
C ASP A 50 -7.51 -0.25 2.89
N THR A 51 -7.31 1.07 2.83
CA THR A 51 -6.77 1.76 1.64
C THR A 51 -5.39 1.20 1.28
N ILE A 52 -4.49 1.05 2.26
CA ILE A 52 -3.15 0.50 2.01
C ILE A 52 -3.25 -0.93 1.48
N ARG A 53 -4.07 -1.77 2.11
CA ARG A 53 -4.26 -3.15 1.69
C ARG A 53 -4.80 -3.26 0.26
N GLN A 54 -5.77 -2.43 -0.12
CA GLN A 54 -6.31 -2.37 -1.47
C GLN A 54 -5.24 -1.98 -2.51
N GLU A 55 -4.42 -0.98 -2.21
CA GLU A 55 -3.32 -0.56 -3.08
C GLU A 55 -2.27 -1.67 -3.26
N LEU A 56 -1.96 -2.42 -2.19
CA LEU A 56 -1.05 -3.58 -2.27
C LEU A 56 -1.63 -4.72 -3.12
N GLN A 57 -2.94 -4.94 -3.08
CA GLN A 57 -3.63 -5.90 -3.94
C GLN A 57 -3.64 -5.42 -5.40
N GLN A 58 -3.94 -4.14 -5.64
CA GLN A 58 -3.98 -3.56 -6.99
C GLN A 58 -2.60 -3.57 -7.66
N ALA A 59 -1.53 -3.36 -6.90
CA ALA A 59 -0.14 -3.45 -7.38
C ALA A 59 0.37 -4.91 -7.51
N GLU A 60 -0.48 -5.91 -7.24
CA GLU A 60 -0.17 -7.33 -7.22
C GLU A 60 1.02 -7.67 -6.30
N ILE A 61 1.22 -6.89 -5.24
CA ILE A 61 2.20 -7.22 -4.18
C ILE A 61 1.64 -8.31 -3.30
N ILE A 62 0.35 -8.21 -2.99
CA ILE A 62 -0.46 -9.31 -2.50
C ILE A 62 -1.12 -9.95 -3.74
N PRO A 63 -0.94 -11.26 -4.03
CA PRO A 63 -0.21 -12.25 -3.23
C PRO A 63 1.23 -12.51 -3.70
N THR A 64 1.76 -11.78 -4.70
CA THR A 64 3.03 -12.14 -5.36
C THR A 64 4.20 -12.20 -4.39
N VAL A 65 4.36 -11.17 -3.55
CA VAL A 65 5.53 -10.97 -2.67
C VAL A 65 5.24 -11.38 -1.24
N ILE A 66 4.04 -11.03 -0.75
CA ILE A 66 3.61 -11.27 0.63
C ILE A 66 2.18 -11.77 0.67
N ASP A 67 1.84 -12.41 1.78
CA ASP A 67 0.48 -12.83 2.06
C ASP A 67 -0.38 -11.64 2.48
N ASP A 68 -1.69 -11.84 2.41
CA ASP A 68 -2.66 -10.83 2.79
C ASP A 68 -2.63 -10.57 4.31
N PHE A 69 -2.65 -9.29 4.71
CA PHE A 69 -2.57 -8.87 6.11
C PHE A 69 -3.26 -7.52 6.30
N VAL A 70 -3.49 -7.14 7.56
CA VAL A 70 -3.98 -5.81 7.93
C VAL A 70 -2.79 -4.98 8.42
N PRO A 71 -2.39 -3.91 7.71
CA PRO A 71 -1.27 -3.06 8.12
C PRO A 71 -1.52 -2.41 9.48
N SER A 72 -0.52 -2.40 10.36
CA SER A 72 -0.55 -1.68 11.64
C SER A 72 0.41 -0.49 11.66
N LEU A 73 1.46 -0.50 10.84
CA LEU A 73 2.41 0.61 10.69
C LEU A 73 2.41 1.20 9.26
N SER A 74 2.61 2.50 9.19
CA SER A 74 2.99 3.20 7.96
C SER A 74 4.50 3.37 7.93
N LEU A 75 5.13 2.92 6.85
CA LEU A 75 6.55 3.11 6.57
C LEU A 75 6.72 4.28 5.59
N SER A 76 7.65 5.17 5.87
CA SER A 76 8.05 6.27 5.00
C SER A 76 9.49 6.06 4.58
N ILE A 77 9.73 6.11 3.27
CA ILE A 77 11.05 5.89 2.65
C ILE A 77 11.37 7.12 1.82
N SER A 78 12.51 7.75 2.05
CA SER A 78 12.89 8.98 1.33
C SER A 78 14.39 9.05 1.03
N TRP A 79 14.74 9.67 -0.09
CA TRP A 79 16.10 9.97 -0.49
C TRP A 79 16.34 11.47 -0.32
N THR A 80 16.82 11.87 0.85
CA THR A 80 16.96 13.28 1.23
C THR A 80 17.89 14.08 0.33
N LYS A 81 18.92 13.44 -0.24
CA LYS A 81 19.87 14.07 -1.17
C LYS A 81 19.23 14.53 -2.49
N THR A 82 18.18 13.84 -2.92
CA THR A 82 17.50 14.05 -4.20
C THR A 82 16.07 14.55 -4.03
N SER A 83 15.64 14.77 -2.77
CA SER A 83 14.28 15.18 -2.40
C SER A 83 13.20 14.25 -2.94
N GLN A 84 13.52 12.96 -3.12
CA GLN A 84 12.57 11.97 -3.58
C GLN A 84 11.94 11.23 -2.41
N GLU A 85 10.65 10.94 -2.51
CA GLU A 85 9.91 10.15 -1.54
C GLU A 85 9.19 9.00 -2.22
N ALA A 86 9.27 7.85 -1.58
CA ALA A 86 8.65 6.63 -1.99
C ALA A 86 7.18 6.64 -1.50
N SER A 87 6.24 6.56 -2.44
CA SER A 87 4.79 6.53 -2.17
C SER A 87 4.13 5.34 -2.87
N LEU A 88 2.95 4.92 -2.40
CA LEU A 88 2.25 3.80 -3.02
C LEU A 88 2.00 4.08 -4.51
N GLY A 89 2.55 3.24 -5.37
CA GLY A 89 2.35 3.31 -6.83
C GLY A 89 3.04 4.49 -7.55
N ASN A 90 3.77 5.35 -6.85
CA ASN A 90 4.48 6.44 -7.53
C ASN A 90 5.66 5.89 -8.36
N THR A 91 6.27 6.75 -9.19
CA THR A 91 7.42 6.41 -10.02
C THR A 91 8.57 7.34 -9.70
N LEU A 92 9.74 6.78 -9.37
CA LEU A 92 10.99 7.51 -9.19
C LEU A 92 12.05 7.04 -10.20
N LYS A 93 13.00 7.92 -10.52
CA LYS A 93 14.12 7.64 -11.43
C LYS A 93 15.25 6.94 -10.67
N PRO A 94 15.80 5.80 -11.16
CA PRO A 94 16.89 5.08 -10.52
C PRO A 94 18.09 5.95 -10.12
N ASP A 95 18.47 6.91 -10.97
CA ASP A 95 19.60 7.82 -10.70
C ASP A 95 19.41 8.65 -9.42
N ASP A 96 18.17 8.91 -9.03
CA ASP A 96 17.86 9.64 -7.80
C ASP A 96 17.88 8.76 -6.54
N LEU A 97 18.03 7.44 -6.70
CA LEU A 97 17.86 6.43 -5.65
C LEU A 97 19.17 5.71 -5.30
N GLN A 98 20.30 6.25 -5.73
CA GLN A 98 21.61 5.61 -5.59
C GLN A 98 22.12 5.55 -4.15
N GLY A 99 21.67 6.47 -3.29
CA GLY A 99 21.96 6.46 -1.85
C GLY A 99 21.03 5.53 -1.06
N VAL A 100 21.46 5.09 0.12
CA VAL A 100 20.58 4.41 1.08
C VAL A 100 19.46 5.39 1.50
N PRO A 101 18.18 4.98 1.48
CA PRO A 101 17.09 5.84 1.90
C PRO A 101 17.06 6.04 3.42
N VAL A 102 16.50 7.17 3.84
CA VAL A 102 16.05 7.42 5.20
C VAL A 102 14.70 6.72 5.40
N VAL A 103 14.56 6.04 6.53
CA VAL A 103 13.35 5.28 6.90
C VAL A 103 12.76 5.83 8.18
N SER A 104 11.45 6.04 8.19
CA SER A 104 10.69 6.32 9.41
C SER A 104 9.41 5.48 9.45
N VAL A 105 8.92 5.22 10.66
CA VAL A 105 7.70 4.44 10.90
C VAL A 105 6.71 5.25 11.72
N LYS A 106 5.43 4.98 11.50
CA LYS A 106 4.33 5.59 12.24
C LYS A 106 3.22 4.57 12.49
N PRO A 107 2.71 4.43 13.73
CA PRO A 107 1.49 3.67 14.01
C PRO A 107 0.29 4.18 13.21
N LEU A 108 -0.46 3.27 12.58
CA LEU A 108 -1.73 3.61 11.94
C LEU A 108 -2.85 3.82 12.98
N VAL A 109 -2.71 3.19 14.15
CA VAL A 109 -3.59 3.36 15.30
C VAL A 109 -2.87 4.22 16.35
N PRO A 110 -3.45 5.36 16.77
CA PRO A 110 -2.88 6.18 17.83
C PRO A 110 -2.71 5.39 19.15
N ASN A 111 -1.66 5.69 19.90
CA ASN A 111 -1.34 5.08 21.21
C ASN A 111 -1.03 3.57 21.19
N GLN A 112 -0.81 2.99 20.02
CA GLN A 112 -0.11 1.70 19.91
C GLN A 112 1.33 2.00 19.57
N GLN A 113 2.16 2.11 20.62
CA GLN A 113 3.61 2.16 20.49
C GLN A 113 4.15 0.88 21.12
N SER A 114 4.79 0.07 20.31
CA SER A 114 5.56 -1.07 20.79
C SER A 114 7.05 -0.79 20.63
N GLU A 115 7.82 -1.14 21.65
CA GLU A 115 9.26 -1.18 21.54
C GLU A 115 9.64 -2.54 20.97
N THR A 116 9.86 -2.62 19.66
CA THR A 116 10.27 -3.86 19.01
C THR A 116 11.35 -3.62 17.97
N ASN A 117 12.10 -4.67 17.61
CA ASN A 117 13.07 -4.60 16.54
C ASN A 117 12.33 -4.63 15.20
N ILE A 118 12.56 -3.61 14.38
CA ILE A 118 11.97 -3.52 13.05
C ILE A 118 13.04 -3.87 12.02
N VAL A 119 12.72 -4.81 11.15
CA VAL A 119 13.54 -5.20 10.02
C VAL A 119 12.96 -4.57 8.76
N ILE A 120 13.78 -3.82 8.04
CA ILE A 120 13.46 -3.23 6.75
C ILE A 120 14.02 -4.11 5.64
N VAL A 121 13.17 -4.48 4.70
CA VAL A 121 13.56 -5.23 3.50
C VAL A 121 13.24 -4.41 2.26
N ALA A 122 14.11 -4.45 1.25
CA ALA A 122 13.79 -4.04 -0.11
C ALA A 122 13.94 -5.23 -1.08
N THR A 123 12.90 -5.50 -1.89
CA THR A 123 12.86 -6.63 -2.84
C THR A 123 12.29 -6.22 -4.20
N ASP A 124 12.73 -6.87 -5.28
CA ASP A 124 12.23 -6.69 -6.66
C ASP A 124 11.66 -8.02 -7.20
N PRO A 125 10.32 -8.16 -7.32
CA PRO A 125 9.67 -9.36 -7.85
C PRO A 125 9.63 -9.40 -9.38
N ASP A 126 10.18 -8.39 -10.06
CA ASP A 126 10.10 -8.25 -11.51
C ASP A 126 11.47 -8.48 -12.18
N ALA A 127 12.53 -8.82 -11.44
CA ALA A 127 13.86 -9.01 -12.03
C ALA A 127 13.95 -10.28 -12.93
N PRO A 128 14.60 -10.23 -14.12
CA PRO A 128 15.15 -9.04 -14.81
C PRO A 128 14.10 -8.20 -15.55
N GLN A 129 12.92 -8.75 -15.81
CA GLN A 129 11.77 -8.04 -16.37
C GLN A 129 10.46 -8.71 -15.91
N ARG A 130 9.40 -7.92 -15.74
CA ARG A 130 8.13 -8.39 -15.15
C ARG A 130 7.48 -9.55 -15.92
N ASP A 131 7.58 -9.55 -17.24
CA ASP A 131 6.96 -10.57 -18.10
C ASP A 131 7.75 -11.90 -18.13
N ASP A 132 9.01 -11.90 -17.68
CA ASP A 132 9.87 -13.09 -17.58
C ASP A 132 10.80 -12.96 -16.36
N PRO A 133 10.26 -13.02 -15.13
CA PRO A 133 10.95 -12.63 -13.91
C PRO A 133 11.88 -13.74 -13.39
N LYS A 134 12.84 -14.15 -14.22
CA LYS A 134 13.77 -15.26 -13.97
C LYS A 134 14.72 -15.06 -12.79
N TRP A 135 14.88 -13.85 -12.27
CA TRP A 135 15.71 -13.57 -11.09
C TRP A 135 14.89 -13.13 -9.88
N ALA A 136 13.57 -13.03 -10.05
CA ALA A 136 12.66 -12.67 -8.99
C ALA A 136 12.59 -13.79 -7.96
N GLU A 137 12.52 -13.49 -6.66
CA GLU A 137 12.65 -12.14 -6.10
C GLU A 137 14.13 -11.72 -5.95
N PHE A 138 14.47 -10.46 -6.25
CA PHE A 138 15.83 -9.94 -6.05
C PHE A 138 15.93 -9.14 -4.75
N CYS A 139 16.81 -9.56 -3.84
CA CYS A 139 17.05 -8.89 -2.56
C CYS A 139 17.94 -7.64 -2.73
N HIS A 140 17.33 -6.46 -2.59
CA HIS A 140 18.01 -5.16 -2.67
C HIS A 140 18.61 -4.72 -1.34
N TRP A 141 17.94 -4.97 -0.22
CA TRP A 141 18.38 -4.47 1.07
C TRP A 141 17.76 -5.25 2.21
N ILE A 142 18.51 -5.47 3.29
CA ILE A 142 17.99 -5.94 4.57
C ILE A 142 18.71 -5.14 5.65
N ALA A 143 17.97 -4.42 6.47
CA ALA A 143 18.51 -3.70 7.61
C ALA A 143 17.64 -3.90 8.85
N VAL A 144 18.22 -3.78 10.03
CA VAL A 144 17.54 -3.92 11.32
C VAL A 144 17.71 -2.66 12.14
N SER A 145 16.69 -2.27 12.90
CA SER A 145 16.77 -1.13 13.80
C SER A 145 17.84 -1.32 14.88
N SER A 146 18.74 -0.34 15.02
CA SER A 146 19.74 -0.29 16.08
C SER A 146 19.10 0.17 17.40
N GLY A 147 18.59 -0.77 18.19
CA GLY A 147 17.84 -0.54 19.43
C GLY A 147 16.34 -0.84 19.29
N SER A 148 15.55 -0.67 20.36
CA SER A 148 14.09 -0.75 20.23
C SER A 148 13.66 0.29 19.21
N GLY A 149 13.10 -0.17 18.10
CA GLY A 149 12.55 0.69 17.06
C GLY A 149 11.43 1.47 17.70
N SER A 150 11.72 2.71 18.10
CA SER A 150 10.70 3.56 18.68
C SER A 150 9.70 3.86 17.57
N GLU A 151 8.49 3.31 17.67
CA GLU A 151 7.32 3.68 16.84
C GLU A 151 6.85 5.13 17.14
N GLU A 152 7.77 5.97 17.64
CA GLU A 152 7.59 7.40 17.82
C GLU A 152 7.33 8.04 16.46
N ASP A 153 6.22 8.78 16.39
CA ASP A 153 5.68 9.34 15.16
C ASP A 153 6.73 10.12 14.36
N GLY A 154 7.12 9.58 13.20
CA GLY A 154 7.93 10.28 12.21
C GLY A 154 9.42 10.37 12.53
N LYS A 155 9.91 9.67 13.54
CA LYS A 155 11.35 9.64 13.87
C LYS A 155 12.11 8.77 12.88
N GLU A 156 13.23 9.29 12.40
CA GLU A 156 14.18 8.54 11.59
C GLU A 156 14.75 7.34 12.36
N MET A 157 14.68 6.17 11.73
CA MET A 157 15.23 4.94 12.27
C MET A 157 16.75 4.90 12.07
N LYS A 158 17.47 4.51 13.12
CA LYS A 158 18.85 4.07 12.98
C LYS A 158 18.84 2.62 12.54
N LEU A 159 19.52 2.31 11.45
CA LEU A 159 19.48 1.01 10.80
C LEU A 159 20.91 0.47 10.63
N ASP A 160 21.09 -0.80 10.99
CA ASP A 160 22.30 -1.58 10.72
C ASP A 160 22.04 -2.57 9.59
N ASP A 161 22.94 -2.61 8.61
CA ASP A 161 22.80 -3.47 7.44
C ASP A 161 23.07 -4.95 7.78
N VAL A 162 22.10 -5.81 7.45
CA VAL A 162 22.29 -7.26 7.34
C VAL A 162 22.80 -7.59 5.93
N ILE A 163 22.14 -7.01 4.92
CA ILE A 163 22.54 -7.00 3.51
C ILE A 163 22.57 -5.55 3.07
N GLU A 164 23.73 -5.08 2.61
CA GLU A 164 23.91 -3.68 2.16
C GLU A 164 22.88 -3.27 1.10
N TYR A 165 22.50 -2.00 1.12
CA TYR A 165 21.59 -1.45 0.12
C TYR A 165 22.21 -1.54 -1.28
N LYS A 166 21.52 -2.20 -2.20
CA LYS A 166 21.82 -2.19 -3.62
C LYS A 166 20.78 -1.32 -4.32
N PRO A 167 21.16 -0.23 -4.99
CA PRO A 167 20.20 0.67 -5.61
C PRO A 167 19.43 -0.01 -6.75
N PRO A 168 18.24 0.49 -7.07
CA PRO A 168 17.51 0.16 -8.28
C PRO A 168 18.38 0.30 -9.52
N GLY A 169 18.32 -0.68 -10.41
CA GLY A 169 19.09 -0.70 -11.65
C GLY A 169 18.49 -1.66 -12.67
N PRO A 170 17.20 -1.49 -13.03
CA PRO A 170 16.57 -2.37 -13.99
C PRO A 170 17.29 -2.27 -15.34
N PRO A 171 17.46 -3.39 -16.07
CA PRO A 171 18.15 -3.35 -17.35
C PRO A 171 17.43 -2.44 -18.36
N LYS A 172 18.18 -1.88 -19.33
CA LYS A 172 17.55 -1.07 -20.38
C LYS A 172 16.50 -1.91 -21.13
N LYS A 173 15.35 -1.30 -21.44
CA LYS A 173 14.25 -1.90 -22.23
C LYS A 173 13.50 -3.08 -21.56
N THR A 174 13.59 -3.25 -20.23
CA THR A 174 12.80 -4.25 -19.49
C THR A 174 11.49 -3.71 -18.92
N GLY A 175 11.22 -2.42 -19.15
CA GLY A 175 10.03 -1.76 -18.62
C GLY A 175 10.17 -1.37 -17.15
N LYS A 176 9.05 -1.36 -16.44
CA LYS A 176 8.95 -0.88 -15.05
C LYS A 176 9.09 -2.05 -14.10
N HIS A 177 9.79 -1.82 -12.99
CA HIS A 177 9.95 -2.81 -11.93
C HIS A 177 9.31 -2.30 -10.64
N ARG A 178 8.75 -3.23 -9.89
CA ARG A 178 8.22 -3.01 -8.55
C ARG A 178 9.37 -3.13 -7.55
N TYR A 179 9.54 -2.14 -6.68
CA TYR A 179 10.52 -2.20 -5.60
C TYR A 179 9.79 -2.11 -4.27
N VAL A 180 9.64 -3.25 -3.63
CA VAL A 180 8.81 -3.38 -2.44
C VAL A 180 9.68 -3.15 -1.21
N PHE A 181 9.36 -2.13 -0.42
CA PHE A 181 9.90 -1.99 0.92
C PHE A 181 8.92 -2.62 1.93
N LEU A 182 9.45 -3.38 2.89
CA LEU A 182 8.64 -4.06 3.89
C LEU A 182 9.19 -3.77 5.27
N GLY A 183 8.29 -3.51 6.21
CA GLY A 183 8.59 -3.50 7.65
C GLY A 183 8.15 -4.83 8.27
N LEU A 184 9.11 -5.55 8.84
CA LEU A 184 8.90 -6.84 9.50
C LEU A 184 9.26 -6.74 10.99
N VAL A 185 8.62 -7.56 11.83
CA VAL A 185 8.94 -7.69 13.26
C VAL A 185 8.92 -9.15 13.70
N PRO A 186 9.51 -9.48 14.87
CA PRO A 186 9.45 -10.83 15.40
C PRO A 186 8.00 -11.26 15.69
N GLY A 187 7.58 -12.38 15.09
CA GLY A 187 6.23 -12.93 15.30
C GLY A 187 5.98 -13.44 16.72
N ASN A 188 7.05 -13.73 17.48
CA ASN A 188 6.98 -14.08 18.89
C ASN A 188 6.94 -12.86 19.83
N GLY A 189 7.02 -11.65 19.28
CA GLY A 189 7.03 -10.40 20.06
C GLY A 189 8.31 -10.14 20.85
N THR A 190 9.42 -10.84 20.58
CA THR A 190 10.68 -10.57 21.28
C THR A 190 11.19 -9.16 20.99
N THR A 191 11.79 -8.56 22.02
CA THR A 191 12.50 -7.29 21.93
C THR A 191 14.02 -7.49 22.01
N ASP A 192 14.46 -8.74 22.20
CA ASP A 192 15.87 -9.11 22.20
C ASP A 192 16.50 -8.89 20.82
N LYS A 193 17.83 -8.76 20.81
CA LYS A 193 18.60 -8.65 19.57
C LYS A 193 18.27 -9.82 18.63
N LEU A 194 17.96 -9.50 17.38
CA LEU A 194 17.65 -10.49 16.35
C LEU A 194 18.93 -11.08 15.76
N GLU A 195 19.00 -12.40 15.70
CA GLU A 195 20.05 -13.15 15.00
C GLU A 195 19.53 -13.55 13.63
N LEU A 196 19.63 -12.62 12.67
CA LEU A 196 19.08 -12.77 11.33
C LEU A 196 20.03 -13.52 10.39
N SER A 197 19.51 -14.47 9.62
CA SER A 197 20.24 -15.13 8.55
C SER A 197 20.43 -14.19 7.36
N LYS A 198 21.53 -14.36 6.62
CA LYS A 198 21.75 -13.67 5.34
C LYS A 198 21.28 -14.55 4.20
N PRO A 199 20.52 -14.03 3.22
CA PRO A 199 20.27 -14.73 1.96
C PRO A 199 21.60 -15.15 1.32
N GLY A 200 21.67 -16.36 0.77
CA GLY A 200 22.89 -16.89 0.15
C GLY A 200 23.30 -16.09 -1.09
N GLU A 201 22.33 -15.59 -1.83
CA GLU A 201 22.50 -14.68 -2.96
C GLU A 201 21.36 -13.65 -3.00
N ARG A 202 21.57 -12.56 -3.75
CA ARG A 202 20.50 -11.57 -3.97
C ARG A 202 19.44 -12.06 -4.94
N LYS A 203 19.87 -12.72 -6.02
CA LYS A 203 18.94 -13.30 -7.00
C LYS A 203 18.15 -14.42 -6.32
N ARG A 204 16.83 -14.41 -6.50
CA ARG A 204 15.91 -15.41 -5.92
C ARG A 204 16.11 -15.63 -4.42
N TRP A 205 16.66 -14.63 -3.71
CA TRP A 205 17.07 -14.74 -2.31
C TRP A 205 18.01 -15.94 -2.00
N GLY A 206 18.65 -16.53 -3.02
CA GLY A 206 19.52 -17.70 -2.87
C GLY A 206 18.81 -19.06 -2.79
N TYR A 207 17.50 -19.14 -3.09
CA TYR A 207 16.72 -20.39 -2.98
C TYR A 207 16.80 -21.32 -4.22
N ASP A 208 17.61 -21.00 -5.22
CA ASP A 208 17.72 -21.71 -6.52
C ASP A 208 18.04 -23.20 -6.41
N LYS A 209 18.67 -23.62 -5.31
CA LYS A 209 19.14 -24.99 -5.13
C LYS A 209 18.05 -25.94 -4.64
N GLU A 210 16.91 -25.41 -4.23
CA GLU A 210 15.88 -26.18 -3.53
C GLU A 210 14.57 -26.28 -4.31
N GLU A 211 14.38 -25.42 -5.32
CA GLU A 211 13.14 -25.33 -6.07
C GLU A 211 13.31 -25.90 -7.49
N GLY A 212 12.55 -26.95 -7.79
CA GLY A 212 12.40 -27.47 -9.15
C GLY A 212 11.71 -26.46 -10.07
N GLU A 213 11.90 -26.64 -11.37
CA GLU A 213 11.30 -25.81 -12.42
C GLU A 213 9.77 -25.72 -12.23
N GLY A 214 9.24 -24.52 -11.93
CA GLY A 214 7.81 -24.27 -11.72
C GLY A 214 7.36 -24.01 -10.27
N SER A 215 8.26 -24.09 -9.28
CA SER A 215 7.95 -23.66 -7.92
C SER A 215 7.83 -22.13 -7.83
N ARG A 216 6.88 -21.66 -7.01
CA ARG A 216 6.70 -20.22 -6.72
C ARG A 216 7.90 -19.78 -5.90
N VAL A 217 8.70 -18.85 -6.43
CA VAL A 217 9.81 -18.27 -5.68
C VAL A 217 9.24 -17.57 -4.45
N GLU A 218 9.49 -18.12 -3.27
CA GLU A 218 8.94 -17.60 -2.02
C GLU A 218 9.78 -16.45 -1.43
N GLY A 219 10.95 -16.14 -1.99
CA GLY A 219 11.72 -14.91 -1.78
C GLY A 219 11.70 -14.36 -0.34
N VAL A 220 11.19 -13.13 -0.19
CA VAL A 220 11.13 -12.46 1.13
C VAL A 220 10.21 -13.19 2.10
N ARG A 221 9.09 -13.75 1.62
CA ARG A 221 8.11 -14.46 2.46
C ARG A 221 8.77 -15.65 3.15
N ARG A 222 9.52 -16.45 2.40
CA ARG A 222 10.26 -17.60 2.96
C ARG A 222 11.34 -17.16 3.93
N TRP A 223 12.14 -16.16 3.56
CA TRP A 223 13.19 -15.64 4.44
C TRP A 223 12.64 -15.09 5.76
N ALA A 224 11.53 -14.35 5.71
CA ALA A 224 10.86 -13.84 6.90
C ALA A 224 10.41 -14.99 7.81
N ARG A 225 9.77 -16.03 7.25
CA ARG A 225 9.35 -17.22 8.01
C ARG A 225 10.53 -17.95 8.66
N GLU A 226 11.63 -18.15 7.94
CA GLU A 226 12.84 -18.79 8.47
C GLU A 226 13.50 -17.99 9.61
N ASN A 227 13.31 -16.66 9.62
CA ASN A 227 13.78 -15.77 10.68
C ASN A 227 12.72 -15.46 11.75
N GLY A 228 11.56 -16.12 11.71
CA GLY A 228 10.48 -15.92 12.68
C GLY A 228 9.86 -14.51 12.62
N LEU A 229 9.90 -13.86 11.46
CA LEU A 229 9.40 -12.51 11.24
C LEU A 229 8.00 -12.53 10.61
N VAL A 230 7.21 -11.49 10.92
CA VAL A 230 5.89 -11.22 10.33
C VAL A 230 5.86 -9.82 9.74
N VAL A 231 5.09 -9.64 8.66
CA VAL A 231 4.88 -8.34 8.03
C VAL A 231 3.92 -7.52 8.89
N ILE A 232 4.32 -6.30 9.28
CA ILE A 232 3.46 -5.38 10.05
C ILE A 232 3.30 -4.01 9.42
N GLY A 233 4.22 -3.65 8.51
CA GLY A 233 4.33 -2.33 7.93
C GLY A 233 3.90 -2.25 6.47
N LYS A 234 3.51 -1.02 6.09
CA LYS A 234 3.34 -0.56 4.70
C LYS A 234 4.69 -0.55 3.94
N SER A 235 4.62 -0.55 2.61
CA SER A 235 5.27 0.43 1.69
C SER A 235 5.94 -0.15 0.46
N PHE A 236 5.11 -0.29 -0.56
CA PHE A 236 5.54 -0.52 -1.92
C PHE A 236 5.87 0.79 -2.65
N CYS A 237 6.94 0.82 -3.45
CA CYS A 237 7.21 1.89 -4.42
C CYS A 237 7.58 1.29 -5.78
N SER A 238 6.95 1.74 -6.86
CA SER A 238 7.39 1.37 -8.20
C SER A 238 8.53 2.29 -8.64
N PHE A 239 9.56 1.73 -9.28
CA PHE A 239 10.57 2.54 -9.96
C PHE A 239 10.51 2.30 -11.47
N GLN A 240 10.70 3.36 -12.24
CA GLN A 240 10.89 3.28 -13.67
C GLN A 240 12.29 3.79 -14.01
N PRO A 241 13.11 3.06 -14.79
CA PRO A 241 14.11 3.76 -15.56
C PRO A 241 13.37 4.79 -16.42
N GLY A 242 13.77 6.06 -16.33
CA GLY A 242 13.13 7.11 -17.12
C GLY A 242 13.12 6.71 -18.60
N GLU A 243 12.01 6.97 -19.29
CA GLU A 243 12.06 7.03 -20.74
C GLU A 243 13.18 8.02 -21.11
N ASN A 244 14.09 7.54 -21.95
CA ASN A 244 15.28 8.24 -22.47
C ASN A 244 16.53 8.16 -21.57
N ALA A 245 17.19 7.01 -21.61
CA ALA A 245 18.65 6.98 -21.64
C ALA A 245 19.07 6.53 -23.05
N ASP A 246 19.16 7.50 -23.95
CA ASP A 246 19.85 7.38 -25.23
C ASP A 246 21.21 6.66 -25.07
#